data_AF-A0A2E1S933-F1
#
_entry.id   AF-A0A2E1S933-F1
#
_cell.length_a   1.000
_cell.length_b   1.000
_cell.length_c   1.000
_cell.angle_alpha   90.00
_cell.angle_beta   90.00
_cell.angle_gamma   90.00
#
_symmetry.space_group_name_H-M   'P 1'
#
loop_
_entity.id
_entity.type
_entity.pdbx_description
1 polymer ?
#
loop_
_entity_poly.entity_id
_entity_poly.type
_entity_poly.pdbx_seq_one_letter_code
_entity_poly.pdbx_strand_id
1 'polypeptide(L)' 'MKNENIPANIKSKSLKEARDEISNILNKLENNEVNLSESIDDYKRLIQLNKHIDLLFKKKVKEISKFTKSINKNDKK' A
#
# COMPACT_ATOMS: atom_id res chain seq x y z
N MET A 1 1.30 -14.62 -8.19
CA MET A 1 1.39 -13.31 -8.85
C MET A 1 2.80 -12.78 -8.63
N LYS A 2 3.47 -12.33 -9.70
CA LYS A 2 4.89 -11.96 -9.69
C LYS A 2 5.13 -10.90 -8.61
N ASN A 3 5.97 -11.22 -7.64
CA ASN A 3 6.44 -10.27 -6.63
C ASN A 3 7.35 -9.25 -7.34
N GLU A 4 6.78 -8.26 -8.05
CA GLU A 4 7.63 -7.16 -8.53
C GLU A 4 8.27 -6.53 -7.28
N ASN A 5 9.58 -6.33 -7.38
CA ASN A 5 10.47 -5.98 -6.28
C ASN A 5 10.06 -4.64 -5.67
N ILE A 6 9.19 -4.65 -4.65
CA ILE A 6 8.97 -3.47 -3.83
C ILE A 6 10.25 -3.22 -3.02
N PRO A 7 10.82 -2.00 -3.06
CA PRO A 7 11.98 -1.61 -2.27
C PRO A 7 11.82 -1.93 -0.79
N ALA A 8 12.92 -2.36 -0.14
CA ALA A 8 12.91 -2.73 1.28
C ALA A 8 12.42 -1.59 2.19
N ASN A 9 12.75 -0.33 1.85
CA ASN A 9 12.33 0.83 2.62
C ASN A 9 10.81 1.10 2.57
N ILE A 10 10.09 0.58 1.58
CA ILE A 10 8.62 0.67 1.53
C ILE A 10 7.99 -0.51 2.27
N LYS A 11 8.56 -1.71 2.14
CA LYS A 11 8.04 -2.93 2.79
C LYS A 11 7.92 -2.82 4.31
N SER A 12 8.79 -2.04 4.94
CA SER A 12 8.79 -1.83 6.40
C SER A 12 7.78 -0.77 6.87
N LYS A 13 7.14 -0.02 5.96
CA LYS A 13 6.19 1.03 6.34
C LYS A 13 4.86 0.43 6.77
N SER A 14 4.29 1.00 7.82
CA SER A 14 2.89 0.80 8.21
C SER A 14 1.93 1.43 7.19
N LEU A 15 0.65 1.05 7.28
CA LEU A 15 -0.40 1.64 6.44
C LEU A 15 -0.49 3.16 6.63
N LYS A 16 -0.33 3.64 7.88
CA LYS A 16 -0.38 5.06 8.20
C LYS A 16 0.80 5.80 7.57
N GLU A 17 2.02 5.32 7.77
CA GLU A 17 3.22 5.93 7.19
C GLU A 17 3.17 5.97 5.65
N ALA A 18 2.67 4.89 5.02
CA ALA A 18 2.52 4.86 3.57
C ALA A 18 1.48 5.88 3.07
N ARG A 19 0.38 6.07 3.81
CA ARG A 19 -0.66 7.07 3.50
C ARG A 19 -0.14 8.49 3.70
N ASP A 20 0.57 8.75 4.79
CA ASP A 20 1.15 10.06 5.09
C ASP A 20 2.17 10.46 4.01
N GLU A 21 3.00 9.51 3.55
CA GLU A 21 3.95 9.75 2.47
C GLU A 21 3.26 10.00 1.12
N ILE A 22 2.17 9.26 0.81
CA ILE A 22 1.36 9.55 -0.38
C ILE A 22 0.79 10.97 -0.31
N SER A 23 0.21 11.37 0.82
CA SER A 23 -0.36 12.71 0.98
C SER A 23 0.68 13.81 0.78
N ASN A 24 1.89 13.63 1.32
CA ASN A 24 2.99 14.58 1.13
C ASN A 24 3.41 14.70 -0.34
N ILE A 25 3.48 13.57 -1.06
CA ILE A 25 3.83 13.58 -2.49
C ILE A 25 2.71 14.24 -3.30
N LEU A 26 1.44 13.94 -3.02
CA LEU A 26 0.31 14.56 -3.71
C LEU A 26 0.30 16.08 -3.51
N ASN A 27 0.49 16.55 -2.27
CA ASN A 27 0.60 17.99 -1.99
C ASN A 27 1.71 18.64 -2.82
N LYS A 28 2.86 17.98 -2.97
CA LYS A 28 3.95 18.47 -3.83
C LYS A 28 3.53 18.53 -5.30
N LEU A 29 2.90 17.49 -5.82
CA LEU A 29 2.49 17.39 -7.24
C LEU A 29 1.36 18.34 -7.61
N GLU A 30 0.46 18.64 -6.68
CA GLU A 30 -0.67 19.56 -6.87
C GLU A 30 -0.26 21.03 -6.73
N ASN A 31 0.94 21.30 -6.19
CA ASN A 31 1.52 22.63 -6.26
C ASN A 31 1.92 22.91 -7.71
N ASN A 32 1.36 23.97 -8.31
CA ASN A 32 1.50 24.37 -9.73
C ASN A 32 2.93 24.70 -10.20
N GLU A 33 3.96 24.39 -9.41
CA GLU A 33 5.37 24.71 -9.65
C GLU A 33 6.21 23.49 -10.05
N VAL A 34 5.65 22.27 -10.06
CA VAL A 34 6.43 21.05 -10.31
C VAL A 34 6.37 20.63 -11.78
N ASN A 35 7.52 20.63 -12.44
CA ASN A 35 7.66 20.16 -13.82
C ASN A 35 7.52 18.62 -13.90
N LEU A 36 7.04 18.11 -15.05
CA LEU A 36 6.88 16.67 -15.28
C LEU A 36 8.18 15.89 -15.05
N SER A 37 9.32 16.43 -15.50
CA SER A 37 10.62 15.76 -15.33
C SER A 37 11.03 15.63 -13.86
N GLU A 38 10.67 16.60 -13.03
CA GLU A 38 11.01 16.63 -11.60
C GLU A 38 10.08 15.75 -10.77
N SER A 39 8.87 15.46 -11.29
CA SER A 39 7.86 14.62 -10.65
C SER A 39 7.90 13.15 -11.07
N ILE A 40 8.73 12.74 -12.04
CA ILE A 40 8.83 11.34 -12.47
C ILE A 40 9.05 10.39 -11.29
N ASP A 41 10.00 10.72 -10.41
CA ASP A 41 10.34 9.87 -9.29
C ASP A 41 9.26 9.90 -8.19
N ASP A 42 8.56 11.02 -8.04
CA ASP A 42 7.38 11.14 -7.18
C ASP A 42 6.25 10.20 -7.66
N TYR A 43 5.95 10.17 -8.96
CA TYR A 43 4.98 9.24 -9.54
C TYR A 43 5.41 7.79 -9.40
N LYS A 44 6.68 7.46 -9.67
CA LYS A 44 7.20 6.10 -9.41
C LYS A 44 7.03 5.72 -7.95
N ARG A 45 7.28 6.65 -7.04
CA ARG A 45 7.13 6.44 -5.60
C ARG A 45 5.67 6.19 -5.21
N LEU A 46 4.73 6.97 -5.75
CA LEU A 46 3.29 6.76 -5.55
C LEU A 46 2.84 5.37 -6.02
N ILE A 47 3.31 4.89 -7.17
CA ILE A 47 3.00 3.54 -7.68
C ILE A 47 3.48 2.47 -6.69
N GLN A 48 4.71 2.60 -6.18
CA GLN A 48 5.27 1.64 -5.23
C GLN A 48 4.52 1.65 -3.88
N LEU A 49 4.18 2.84 -3.36
CA LEU A 49 3.42 3.00 -2.12
C LEU A 49 2.01 2.41 -2.24
N ASN A 50 1.29 2.71 -3.33
CA ASN A 50 -0.03 2.14 -3.59
C ASN A 50 0.00 0.61 -3.69
N LYS A 51 1.01 0.06 -4.36
CA LYS A 51 1.19 -1.39 -4.43
C LYS A 51 1.43 -2.01 -3.05
N HIS A 52 2.22 -1.36 -2.19
CA HIS A 52 2.44 -1.83 -0.83
C HIS A 52 1.15 -1.82 0.00
N ILE A 53 0.35 -0.76 -0.11
CA ILE A 53 -0.96 -0.66 0.55
C ILE A 53 -1.90 -1.78 0.08
N ASP A 54 -1.97 -2.04 -1.23
CA ASP A 54 -2.77 -3.15 -1.78
C ASP A 54 -2.32 -4.51 -1.21
N LEU A 55 -1.00 -4.75 -1.08
CA LEU A 55 -0.50 -5.97 -0.44
C LEU A 55 -0.88 -6.07 1.03
N LEU A 56 -0.85 -4.97 1.79
CA LEU A 56 -1.29 -4.95 3.19
C LEU A 56 -2.78 -5.30 3.30
N PHE A 57 -3.64 -4.72 2.46
CA PHE A 57 -5.06 -5.06 2.44
C PHE A 57 -5.30 -6.51 2.04
N LYS A 58 -4.63 -7.01 1.00
CA LYS A 58 -4.73 -8.42 0.60
C LYS A 58 -4.33 -9.38 1.72
N LYS A 59 -3.30 -9.05 2.52
CA LYS A 59 -2.93 -9.84 3.70
C LYS A 59 -4.05 -9.84 4.75
N LYS A 60 -4.58 -8.65 5.09
CA LYS A 60 -5.66 -8.50 6.07
C LYS A 60 -6.95 -9.20 5.66
N VAL A 61 -7.36 -9.09 4.39
CA VAL A 61 -8.54 -9.81 3.85
C VAL A 61 -8.37 -11.32 3.97
N LYS A 62 -7.17 -11.85 3.70
CA LYS A 62 -6.87 -13.28 3.88
C LYS A 62 -6.93 -13.71 5.35
N GLU A 63 -6.45 -12.89 6.27
CA GLU A 63 -6.55 -13.13 7.72
C GLU A 63 -8.02 -13.17 8.16
N ILE A 64 -8.81 -12.17 7.78
CA ILE A 64 -10.26 -12.11 8.07
C ILE A 64 -10.97 -13.34 7.52
N SER A 65 -10.69 -13.71 6.26
CA SER A 65 -11.30 -14.89 5.62
C SER A 65 -10.95 -16.21 6.31
N LYS A 66 -9.76 -16.32 6.91
CA LYS A 66 -9.37 -17.50 7.71
C LYS A 66 -10.12 -17.52 9.04
N PHE A 67 -10.20 -16.37 9.71
CA PHE A 67 -10.87 -16.21 10.99
C PHE A 67 -12.38 -16.52 10.90
N THR A 68 -13.08 -16.00 9.88
CA THR A 68 -14.50 -16.28 9.66
C THR A 68 -14.76 -17.77 9.37
N LYS A 69 -13.88 -18.41 8.58
CA LYS A 69 -13.95 -19.86 8.34
C LYS A 69 -13.73 -20.69 9.59
N SER A 70 -12.90 -20.25 10.55
CA SER A 70 -12.73 -20.96 11.83
C SER A 70 -13.94 -20.82 12.75
N ILE A 71 -14.60 -19.66 12.79
CA ILE A 71 -15.84 -19.47 13.57
C ILE A 71 -16.93 -20.42 13.09
N ASN A 72 -17.20 -20.43 11.77
CA ASN A 72 -18.25 -21.27 11.18
C ASN A 72 -18.03 -22.79 11.34
N LYS A 73 -16.83 -23.23 11.71
CA LYS A 73 -16.54 -24.64 12.02
C LYS A 73 -16.84 -24.99 13.48
N ASN A 74 -16.76 -24.02 14.39
CA ASN A 74 -17.03 -24.22 15.80
C ASN A 74 -18.53 -24.18 16.11
N ASP A 75 -19.33 -23.47 15.31
CA ASP A 75 -20.80 -23.42 15.45
C ASP A 75 -21.51 -24.67 14.89
N LYS A 76 -20.78 -25.61 14.28
CA LYS A 76 -21.32 -26.87 13.72
C LYS A 76 -20.98 -28.11 14.56
N LYS A 77 -20.55 -27.93 15.80
CA LYS A 77 -20.11 -29.02 16.68
C LYS A 77 -20.95 -29.11 17.94
#